data_AF-A0A147JBZ8-F1
#
_entry.id   AF-A0A147JBZ8-F1
#
_cell.length_a   1.000
_cell.length_b   1.000
_cell.length_c   1.000
_cell.angle_alpha   90.00
_cell.angle_beta   90.00
_cell.angle_gamma   90.00
#
_symmetry.space_group_name_H-M   'P 1'
#
loop_
_entity.id
_entity.type
_entity.pdbx_description
1 polymer ?
#
loop_
_entity_poly.entity_id
_entity_poly.type
_entity_poly.pdbx_seq_one_letter_code
_entity_poly.pdbx_strand_id
1 'polypeptide(L)' 'MAKVHQQKRFTVSLDISDYEMLRAIAESHRPPLKLQYVVNVAVKNLLERHAARQLTFPLDD' A
#
# COMPACT_ATOMS: atom_id res chain seq x y z
N MET A 1 -1.36 20.57 -20.42
CA MET A 1 -0.85 20.63 -19.04
C MET A 1 -1.17 19.30 -18.36
N ALA A 2 -0.17 18.54 -17.90
CA ALA A 2 -0.43 17.27 -17.21
C ALA A 2 -1.17 17.57 -15.89
N LYS A 3 -2.29 16.87 -15.65
CA LYS A 3 -3.06 16.98 -14.40
C LYS A 3 -2.12 16.64 -13.24
N VAL A 4 -1.79 17.61 -12.41
CA VAL A 4 -1.02 17.36 -11.19
C VAL A 4 -1.91 16.52 -10.28
N HIS A 5 -1.59 15.23 -10.14
CA HIS A 5 -2.28 14.37 -9.19
C HIS A 5 -1.97 14.88 -7.78
N GLN A 6 -2.98 15.47 -7.13
CA GLN A 6 -2.86 15.92 -5.75
C GLN A 6 -2.67 14.69 -4.85
N GLN A 7 -1.46 14.49 -4.34
CA GLN A 7 -1.18 13.47 -3.35
C GLN A 7 -1.49 14.00 -1.95
N LYS A 8 -2.26 13.23 -1.18
CA LYS A 8 -2.49 13.51 0.25
C LYS A 8 -1.56 12.63 1.08
N ARG A 9 -0.95 13.22 2.11
CA ARG A 9 -0.13 12.49 3.08
C ARG A 9 -1.04 11.99 4.20
N PHE A 10 -0.90 10.73 4.55
CA PHE A 10 -1.48 10.14 5.74
C PHE A 10 -0.42 9.23 6.39
N THR A 11 -0.55 9.01 7.70
CA THR A 11 0.40 8.22 8.48
C THR A 11 -0.35 7.03 9.06
N VAL A 12 0.28 5.84 9.03
CA VAL A 12 -0.25 4.61 9.59
C VAL A 12 0.82 3.96 10.44
N SER A 13 0.44 3.47 11.61
CA SER A 13 1.29 2.62 12.44
C SER A 13 1.12 1.17 12.00
N LEU A 14 2.23 0.44 11.85
CA LEU A 14 2.26 -0.97 11.50
C LEU A 14 2.93 -1.75 12.62
N ASP A 15 2.59 -3.04 12.75
CA ASP A 15 3.38 -3.94 13.55
C ASP A 15 4.80 -4.08 12.96
N ILE A 16 5.77 -4.35 13.84
CA ILE A 16 7.18 -4.44 13.44
C ILE A 16 7.38 -5.57 12.42
N SER A 17 6.70 -6.70 12.59
CA SER A 17 6.74 -7.82 11.64
C SER A 17 6.31 -7.39 10.24
N ASP A 18 5.22 -6.64 10.14
CA ASP A 18 4.65 -6.20 8.86
C ASP A 18 5.56 -5.19 8.17
N TYR A 19 6.16 -4.29 8.95
CA TYR A 19 7.15 -3.34 8.45
C TYR A 19 8.37 -4.07 7.85
N GLU A 20 8.93 -5.06 8.57
CA GLU A 20 10.08 -5.82 8.07
C GLU A 20 9.72 -6.65 6.82
N MET A 21 8.49 -7.19 6.75
CA MET A 21 8.00 -7.87 5.53
C MET A 21 7.90 -6.91 4.33
N LEU A 22 7.37 -5.70 4.53
CA LEU A 22 7.33 -4.67 3.48
C LEU A 22 8.73 -4.27 3.01
N ARG A 23 9.67 -4.18 3.94
CA ARG A 23 11.07 -3.88 3.66
C ARG A 23 11.74 -4.99 2.85
N ALA A 24 11.53 -6.26 3.22
CA ALA A 24 12.06 -7.40 2.49
C ALA A 24 11.54 -7.44 1.04
N ILE A 25 10.25 -7.15 0.83
CA ILE A 25 9.67 -7.03 -0.52
C ILE A 25 10.41 -5.95 -1.32
N ALA A 26 10.57 -4.75 -0.77
CA ALA A 26 11.28 -3.66 -1.43
C ALA A 26 12.73 -4.01 -1.81
N GLU A 27 13.46 -4.66 -0.90
CA GLU A 27 14.86 -5.05 -1.06
C GLU A 27 15.06 -6.23 -2.02
N SER A 28 14.05 -7.07 -2.22
CA SER A 28 14.10 -8.21 -3.15
C SER A 28 14.20 -7.81 -4.63
N HIS A 29 13.84 -6.58 -4.98
CA HIS A 29 13.93 -6.05 -6.33
C HIS A 29 15.33 -5.50 -6.65
N ARG A 30 15.75 -5.57 -7.92
CA ARG A 30 16.98 -4.94 -8.41
C ARG A 30 16.66 -3.92 -9.52
N PRO A 31 16.82 -2.60 -9.29
CA PRO A 31 17.25 -1.95 -8.02
C PRO A 31 16.16 -2.04 -6.92
N PRO A 32 16.53 -1.85 -5.64
CA PRO A 32 15.56 -1.84 -4.55
C PRO A 32 14.48 -0.77 -4.74
N LEU A 33 13.23 -1.12 -4.41
CA LEU A 33 12.11 -0.19 -4.47
C LEU A 33 12.03 0.68 -3.21
N LYS A 34 11.43 1.87 -3.32
CA LYS A 34 11.09 2.67 -2.14
C LYS A 34 9.88 2.05 -1.43
N LEU A 35 9.89 2.01 -0.09
CA LEU A 35 8.73 1.55 0.69
C LEU A 35 7.43 2.28 0.31
N GLN A 36 7.49 3.60 0.08
CA GLN A 36 6.35 4.39 -0.40
C GLN A 36 5.74 3.82 -1.68
N TYR A 37 6.57 3.35 -2.62
CA TYR A 37 6.09 2.76 -3.87
C TYR A 37 5.37 1.44 -3.62
N VAL A 38 5.96 0.56 -2.79
CA VAL A 38 5.36 -0.73 -2.42
C VAL A 38 4.00 -0.53 -1.76
N VAL A 39 3.90 0.39 -0.81
CA VAL A 39 2.63 0.74 -0.14
C VAL A 39 1.61 1.30 -1.14
N ASN A 40 2.03 2.19 -2.05
CA ASN A 40 1.12 2.72 -3.07
C ASN A 40 0.56 1.63 -4.00
N VAL A 41 1.37 0.62 -4.35
CA VAL A 41 0.91 -0.52 -5.16
C VAL A 41 -0.08 -1.37 -4.37
N ALA A 42 0.20 -1.66 -3.09
CA ALA A 42 -0.71 -2.40 -2.24
C ALA A 42 -2.08 -1.70 -2.09
N VAL A 43 -2.07 -0.37 -1.86
CA VAL A 43 -3.30 0.44 -1.77
C VAL A 43 -4.07 0.41 -3.08
N LYS A 44 -3.40 0.59 -4.24
CA LYS A 44 -4.07 0.52 -5.54
C LYS A 44 -4.68 -0.85 -5.80
N ASN A 45 -3.94 -1.93 -5.52
CA ASN A 45 -4.45 -3.29 -5.67
C ASN A 45 -5.69 -3.54 -4.80
N LEU A 46 -5.70 -3.03 -3.56
CA LEU A 46 -6.88 -3.09 -2.69
C LEU A 46 -8.06 -2.33 -3.32
N LEU A 47 -7.83 -1.07 -3.73
CA LEU A 47 -8.88 -0.25 -4.32
C LEU A 47 -9.44 -0.85 -5.61
N GLU A 48 -8.59 -1.39 -6.49
CA GLU A 48 -9.01 -2.04 -7.74
C GLU A 48 -9.83 -3.30 -7.49
N ARG A 49 -9.41 -4.15 -6.53
CA ARG A 49 -10.15 -5.36 -6.15
C ARG A 49 -11.54 -5.06 -5.58
N HIS A 50 -11.71 -3.89 -4.96
CA HIS A 50 -12.92 -3.51 -4.26
C HIS A 50 -13.66 -2.32 -4.89
N ALA A 51 -13.25 -1.85 -6.08
CA ALA A 51 -13.83 -0.68 -6.74
C ALA A 51 -15.34 -0.80 -7.02
N ALA A 52 -15.89 -2.02 -7.04
CA ALA A 52 -17.30 -2.30 -7.26
C ALA A 52 -17.98 -3.05 -6.10
N ARG A 53 -17.28 -3.33 -4.99
CA ARG A 53 -17.79 -4.15 -3.89
C ARG A 53 -17.50 -3.47 -2.56
N GLN A 54 -18.54 -3.25 -1.77
CA GLN A 54 -18.38 -2.85 -0.38
C GLN A 54 -17.36 -3.78 0.28
N LEU A 55 -16.29 -3.20 0.82
CA LEU A 55 -15.29 -3.94 1.59
C LEU A 55 -16.01 -4.59 2.77
N THR A 56 -16.28 -5.89 2.64
CA THR A 56 -16.71 -6.73 3.74
C THR A 56 -15.44 -7.07 4.50
N PHE A 57 -15.07 -6.20 5.43
CA PHE A 57 -14.07 -6.58 6.42
C PHE A 57 -14.70 -7.66 7.29
N PRO A 58 -14.05 -8.80 7.53
CA PRO A 58 -14.44 -9.65 8.63
C PRO A 58 -14.29 -8.77 9.89
N LEU A 59 -15.43 -8.37 10.45
CA LEU A 59 -15.48 -7.99 11.84
C LEU A 59 -15.35 -9.33 12.56
N ASP A 60 -14.11 -9.72 12.86
CA ASP A 60 -13.90 -10.85 13.76
C ASP A 60 -14.49 -10.44 15.13
N ASP A 61 -15.45 -11.23 15.62
CA ASP A 61 -16.02 -11.17 16.98
C ASP A 61 -14.97 -11.50 18.05
#